data_AF-A0A4R0UIP4-F1
#
_entry.id   AF-A0A4R0UIP4-F1
#
_cell.length_a   1.000
_cell.length_b   1.000
_cell.length_c   1.000
_cell.angle_alpha   90.00
_cell.angle_beta   90.00
_cell.angle_gamma   90.00
#
_symmetry.space_group_name_H-M   'P 1'
#
loop_
_entity.id
_entity.type
_entity.pdbx_description
1 polymer ?
#
loop_
_entity_poly.entity_id
_entity_poly.type
_entity_poly.pdbx_seq_one_letter_code
_entity_poly.pdbx_strand_id
1 'polypeptide(L)'
;MSIKSAQAKQQRRNSDGTFANENKNAGLPSNDMIQRASKLLAKSSATVDEPIIKPSVKSEGYMGSTAITGGKYDASRSPAENAKLMRADIKALQKNGQLPKDWKIGVRTSTGSASWRARFTIQLPEGESSTYVPTHAEYMAADSEDRIIGPEHRAGRGIIEAHGGSASSDEWDETARRINQKIQNNEQLTVEEQACVIETPKVRNAKKLCQQVGDQYTYQNNNAMVDYFNTDGYVTVQAVTGIKKPENNE
;
A
#
# COMPACT_ATOMS: atom_id res chain seq x y z
N MET A 1 1.90 -36.40 -34.52
CA MET A 1 3.15 -35.62 -34.41
C MET A 1 3.16 -34.56 -35.50
N SER A 2 3.08 -33.28 -35.14
CA SER A 2 3.03 -32.16 -36.10
C SER A 2 4.36 -31.42 -36.08
N ILE A 3 5.10 -31.46 -37.19
CA ILE A 3 6.41 -30.81 -37.34
C ILE A 3 6.17 -29.42 -37.92
N LYS A 4 6.31 -28.38 -37.09
CA LYS A 4 6.32 -26.98 -37.53
C LYS A 4 7.62 -26.71 -38.28
N SER A 5 7.55 -26.48 -39.59
CA SER A 5 8.68 -26.01 -40.40
C SER A 5 8.85 -24.49 -40.24
N ALA A 6 9.96 -24.06 -39.65
CA ALA A 6 10.39 -22.67 -39.65
C ALA A 6 10.89 -22.28 -41.06
N GLN A 7 10.20 -21.34 -41.72
CA GLN A 7 10.72 -20.74 -42.95
C GLN A 7 11.84 -19.74 -42.58
N ALA A 8 13.09 -20.15 -42.80
CA ALA A 8 14.23 -19.25 -42.73
C ALA A 8 14.18 -18.26 -43.90
N LYS A 9 14.12 -16.96 -43.62
CA LYS A 9 14.26 -15.90 -44.64
C LYS A 9 15.63 -16.04 -45.31
N GLN A 10 15.61 -16.28 -46.62
CA GLN A 10 16.82 -16.38 -47.44
C GLN A 10 17.46 -14.99 -47.58
N GLN A 11 18.59 -14.78 -46.91
CA GLN A 11 19.38 -13.55 -47.03
C GLN A 11 19.95 -13.40 -48.45
N ARG A 12 19.67 -12.25 -49.08
CA ARG A 12 20.17 -11.93 -50.42
C ARG A 12 21.65 -11.60 -50.35
N ARG A 13 22.44 -12.15 -51.28
CA ARG A 13 23.86 -11.84 -51.48
C ARG A 13 24.02 -10.94 -52.70
N ASN A 14 25.03 -10.09 -52.67
CA ASN A 14 25.46 -9.32 -53.83
C ASN A 14 26.18 -10.25 -54.83
N SER A 15 26.34 -9.79 -56.08
CA SER A 15 27.02 -10.54 -57.15
C SER A 15 28.51 -10.80 -56.89
N ASP A 16 29.11 -10.11 -55.92
CA ASP A 16 30.49 -10.32 -55.44
C ASP A 16 30.58 -11.32 -54.27
N GLY A 17 29.47 -11.97 -53.90
CA GLY A 17 29.41 -12.99 -52.85
C GLY A 17 29.30 -12.43 -51.42
N THR A 18 29.36 -11.11 -51.24
CA THR A 18 29.16 -10.45 -49.95
C THR A 18 27.69 -10.40 -49.55
N PHE A 19 27.40 -10.37 -48.24
CA PHE A 19 26.03 -10.21 -47.75
C PHE A 19 25.49 -8.83 -48.14
N ALA A 20 24.29 -8.78 -48.73
CA ALA A 20 23.68 -7.50 -49.08
C ALA A 20 23.39 -6.70 -47.80
N ASN A 21 23.92 -5.47 -47.72
CA ASN A 21 23.62 -4.56 -46.63
C ASN A 21 22.17 -4.04 -46.81
N GLU A 22 21.22 -4.68 -46.12
CA GLU A 22 19.79 -4.30 -46.12
C GLU A 22 19.54 -2.92 -45.49
N ASN A 23 20.55 -2.29 -44.86
CA ASN A 23 20.39 -1.06 -44.09
C ASN A 23 20.50 0.24 -44.90
N LYS A 24 20.55 0.18 -46.24
CA LYS A 24 20.67 1.38 -47.10
C LYS A 24 19.35 2.17 -47.25
N ASN A 25 18.21 1.62 -46.82
CA ASN A 25 16.88 2.26 -46.88
C ASN A 25 16.16 2.26 -45.52
N ALA A 26 16.89 2.28 -44.40
CA ALA A 26 16.29 2.62 -43.11
C ALA A 26 15.94 4.11 -43.12
N GLY A 27 14.78 4.45 -43.71
CA GLY A 27 14.24 5.80 -43.69
C GLY A 27 14.15 6.30 -42.24
N LEU A 28 14.42 7.59 -42.05
CA LEU A 28 14.28 8.23 -40.74
C LEU A 28 12.92 7.86 -40.13
N PRO A 29 12.87 7.59 -38.81
CA PRO A 29 11.62 7.20 -38.17
C PRO A 29 10.53 8.21 -38.48
N SER A 30 9.33 7.72 -38.85
CA SER A 30 8.21 8.58 -39.20
C SER A 30 7.89 9.56 -38.07
N ASN A 31 7.34 10.74 -38.39
CA ASN A 31 6.93 11.71 -37.38
C ASN A 31 5.99 11.12 -36.32
N ASP A 32 5.16 10.15 -36.68
CA ASP A 32 4.27 9.46 -35.74
C ASP A 32 5.05 8.56 -34.76
N MET A 33 6.11 7.89 -35.22
CA MET A 33 7.03 7.15 -34.35
C MET A 33 7.82 8.08 -33.43
N ILE A 34 8.29 9.22 -33.94
CA ILE A 34 8.99 10.23 -33.15
C ILE A 34 8.04 10.80 -32.10
N GLN A 35 6.81 11.16 -32.46
CA GLN A 35 5.80 11.66 -31.51
C GLN A 35 5.43 10.61 -30.47
N ARG A 36 5.28 9.33 -30.85
CA ARG A 36 5.06 8.24 -29.88
C ARG A 36 6.25 8.06 -28.95
N ALA A 37 7.48 8.08 -29.47
CA ALA A 37 8.69 7.98 -28.68
C ALA A 37 8.84 9.18 -27.73
N SER A 38 8.61 10.41 -28.20
CA SER A 38 8.59 11.62 -27.39
C SER A 38 7.51 11.59 -26.32
N LYS A 39 6.32 11.04 -26.62
CA LYS A 39 5.24 10.87 -25.64
C LYS A 39 5.56 9.79 -24.62
N LEU A 40 6.26 8.73 -25.01
CA LEU A 40 6.78 7.69 -24.11
C LEU A 40 7.92 8.21 -23.23
N LEU A 41 8.82 9.02 -23.79
CA LEU A 41 9.91 9.70 -23.08
C LEU A 41 9.39 10.76 -22.11
N ALA A 42 8.39 11.57 -22.51
CA ALA A 42 7.72 12.49 -21.60
C ALA A 42 7.00 11.72 -20.47
N LYS A 43 6.42 10.55 -20.76
CA LYS A 43 5.78 9.69 -19.76
C LYS A 43 6.78 8.96 -18.86
N SER A 44 8.01 8.70 -19.31
CA SER A 44 9.08 8.14 -18.49
C SER A 44 9.82 9.20 -17.67
N SER A 45 9.90 10.44 -18.18
CA SER A 45 10.55 11.57 -17.51
C SER A 45 9.67 12.25 -16.46
N ALA A 46 8.35 12.00 -16.44
CA ALA A 46 7.42 12.77 -15.63
C ALA A 46 7.23 12.32 -14.16
N THR A 47 7.87 11.27 -13.63
CA THR A 47 7.62 10.89 -12.22
C THR A 47 8.80 10.18 -11.54
N VAL A 48 9.92 10.88 -11.32
CA VAL A 48 10.87 10.50 -10.26
C VAL A 48 11.12 11.66 -9.28
N ASP A 49 10.97 12.92 -9.71
CA ASP A 49 11.42 14.05 -8.86
C ASP A 49 10.36 14.61 -7.89
N GLU A 50 9.06 14.50 -8.17
CA GLU A 50 8.04 14.96 -7.20
C GLU A 50 7.57 13.84 -6.27
N PRO A 51 7.61 14.04 -4.93
CA PRO A 51 7.12 13.04 -4.00
C PRO A 51 5.61 12.85 -4.16
N ILE A 52 5.18 11.57 -4.20
CA ILE A 52 3.75 11.23 -4.34
C ILE A 52 2.94 11.80 -3.18
N ILE A 53 3.48 11.76 -1.96
CA ILE A 53 2.88 12.37 -0.77
C ILE A 53 3.59 13.72 -0.56
N LYS A 54 2.85 14.82 -0.71
CA LYS A 54 3.36 16.18 -0.49
C LYS A 54 3.19 16.57 0.98
N PRO A 55 4.07 17.40 1.55
CA PRO A 55 3.90 17.89 2.91
C PRO A 55 2.55 18.61 3.06
N SER A 56 1.80 18.27 4.12
CA SER A 56 0.59 19.02 4.47
C SER A 56 0.98 20.37 5.07
N VAL A 57 0.21 21.41 4.76
CA VAL A 57 0.38 22.73 5.36
C VAL A 57 -0.33 22.76 6.70
N LYS A 58 0.41 23.09 7.76
CA LYS A 58 -0.16 23.39 9.08
C LYS A 58 -0.19 24.91 9.24
N SER A 59 -1.33 25.47 9.54
CA SER A 59 -1.47 26.87 9.91
C SER A 59 -1.99 26.95 11.33
N GLU A 60 -1.24 27.65 12.19
CA GLU A 60 -1.71 28.02 13.51
C GLU A 60 -2.75 29.14 13.37
N GLY A 61 -3.91 28.90 13.96
CA GLY A 61 -4.98 29.87 14.06
C GLY A 61 -4.98 30.57 15.42
N TYR A 62 -5.98 31.41 15.62
CA TYR A 62 -6.19 32.13 16.87
C TYR A 62 -6.32 31.16 18.06
N MET A 63 -5.69 31.49 19.20
CA MET A 63 -5.70 30.71 20.45
C MET A 63 -5.29 29.23 20.34
N GLY A 64 -4.30 28.91 19.52
CA GLY A 64 -3.73 27.55 19.44
C GLY A 64 -4.54 26.56 18.61
N SER A 65 -5.55 27.04 17.86
CA SER A 65 -6.21 26.24 16.83
C SER A 65 -5.22 25.87 15.73
N THR A 66 -5.42 24.73 15.08
CA THR A 66 -4.58 24.26 13.97
C THR A 66 -5.47 23.84 12.81
N ALA A 67 -5.24 24.45 11.65
CA ALA A 67 -5.78 23.93 10.41
C ALA A 67 -4.71 23.12 9.68
N ILE A 68 -5.11 21.98 9.13
CA ILE A 68 -4.27 21.09 8.35
C ILE A 68 -4.89 20.98 6.96
N THR A 69 -4.12 21.41 5.96
CA THR A 69 -4.49 21.30 4.55
C THR A 69 -3.60 20.26 3.89
N GLY A 70 -4.20 19.22 3.33
CA GLY A 70 -3.47 18.20 2.57
C GLY A 70 -2.72 18.80 1.38
N GLY A 71 -1.55 18.26 1.06
CA GLY A 71 -0.67 18.80 0.01
C GLY A 71 -1.24 18.75 -1.42
N LYS A 72 -2.38 18.08 -1.63
CA LYS A 72 -3.13 18.02 -2.89
C LYS A 72 -4.59 18.45 -2.70
N TYR A 73 -4.92 19.14 -1.62
CA TYR A 73 -6.27 19.58 -1.34
C TYR A 73 -6.74 20.63 -2.36
N ASP A 74 -8.04 20.60 -2.68
CA ASP A 74 -8.70 21.55 -3.59
C ASP A 74 -10.21 21.47 -3.36
N ALA A 75 -10.76 22.57 -2.86
CA ALA A 75 -12.17 22.65 -2.48
C ALA A 75 -13.13 22.59 -3.68
N SER A 76 -12.64 22.77 -4.91
CA SER A 76 -13.47 22.68 -6.12
C SER A 76 -13.64 21.24 -6.62
N ARG A 77 -12.80 20.30 -6.14
CA ARG A 77 -12.84 18.91 -6.60
C ARG A 77 -13.92 18.11 -5.91
N SER A 78 -14.66 17.35 -6.71
CA SER A 78 -15.65 16.42 -6.17
C SER A 78 -14.97 15.26 -5.41
N PRO A 79 -15.65 14.65 -4.42
CA PRO A 79 -15.14 13.46 -3.74
C PRO A 79 -14.81 12.32 -4.71
N ALA A 80 -15.56 12.17 -5.81
CA ALA A 80 -15.32 11.14 -6.82
C ALA A 80 -14.01 11.36 -7.58
N GLU A 81 -13.68 12.62 -7.90
CA GLU A 81 -12.40 12.99 -8.52
C GLU A 81 -11.24 12.77 -7.56
N ASN A 82 -11.38 13.18 -6.28
CA ASN A 82 -10.39 12.90 -5.25
C ASN A 82 -10.14 11.39 -5.12
N ALA A 83 -11.18 10.55 -5.12
CA ALA A 83 -11.02 9.10 -5.11
C ALA A 83 -10.28 8.55 -6.34
N LYS A 84 -10.47 9.15 -7.53
CA LYS A 84 -9.74 8.76 -8.75
C LYS A 84 -8.26 9.09 -8.62
N LEU A 85 -7.92 10.27 -8.09
CA LEU A 85 -6.55 10.70 -7.86
C LEU A 85 -5.86 9.88 -6.76
N MET A 86 -6.54 9.61 -5.65
CA MET A 86 -6.03 8.70 -4.61
C MET A 86 -5.69 7.31 -5.16
N ARG A 87 -6.54 6.74 -6.02
CA ARG A 87 -6.24 5.45 -6.66
C ARG A 87 -5.03 5.54 -7.60
N ALA A 88 -4.80 6.68 -8.24
CA ALA A 88 -3.61 6.90 -9.06
C ALA A 88 -2.35 7.00 -8.21
N ASP A 89 -2.41 7.70 -7.08
CA ASP A 89 -1.32 7.79 -6.11
C ASP A 89 -0.96 6.42 -5.52
N ILE A 90 -1.95 5.63 -5.11
CA ILE A 90 -1.72 4.27 -4.63
C ILE A 90 -1.00 3.42 -5.70
N LYS A 91 -1.42 3.51 -6.97
CA LYS A 91 -0.74 2.81 -8.07
C LYS A 91 0.69 3.29 -8.26
N ALA A 92 0.96 4.58 -8.06
CA ALA A 92 2.31 5.13 -8.13
C ALA A 92 3.17 4.62 -6.96
N LEU A 93 2.64 4.58 -5.74
CA LEU A 93 3.31 3.99 -4.57
C LEU A 93 3.64 2.51 -4.79
N GLN A 94 2.72 1.75 -5.39
CA GLN A 94 2.96 0.36 -5.78
C GLN A 94 4.04 0.22 -6.86
N LYS A 95 4.03 1.11 -7.87
CA LYS A 95 5.05 1.13 -8.92
C LYS A 95 6.45 1.40 -8.34
N ASN A 96 6.54 2.31 -7.37
CA ASN A 96 7.77 2.73 -6.70
C ASN A 96 8.23 1.75 -5.60
N GLY A 97 7.47 0.67 -5.33
CA GLY A 97 7.82 -0.35 -4.34
C GLY A 97 7.57 0.06 -2.88
N GLN A 98 6.90 1.20 -2.64
CA GLN A 98 6.52 1.65 -1.30
C GLN A 98 5.29 0.89 -0.76
N LEU A 99 4.43 0.40 -1.68
CA LEU A 99 3.33 -0.51 -1.37
C LEU A 99 3.51 -1.82 -2.15
N PRO A 100 3.09 -2.97 -1.59
CA PRO A 100 3.10 -4.23 -2.32
C PRO A 100 2.23 -4.17 -3.59
N LYS A 101 2.76 -4.68 -4.71
CA LYS A 101 2.12 -4.60 -6.04
C LYS A 101 0.95 -5.58 -6.20
N ASP A 102 1.02 -6.68 -5.47
CA ASP A 102 0.06 -7.78 -5.41
C ASP A 102 -1.15 -7.46 -4.52
N TRP A 103 -1.02 -6.48 -3.61
CA TRP A 103 -2.11 -6.07 -2.74
C TRP A 103 -3.17 -5.27 -3.51
N LYS A 104 -4.43 -5.67 -3.37
CA LYS A 104 -5.54 -4.97 -4.02
C LYS A 104 -6.11 -3.91 -3.08
N ILE A 105 -5.82 -2.65 -3.38
CA ILE A 105 -6.23 -1.51 -2.58
C ILE A 105 -7.36 -0.77 -3.29
N GLY A 106 -8.55 -0.82 -2.71
CA GLY A 106 -9.74 -0.10 -3.18
C GLY A 106 -9.93 1.21 -2.41
N VAL A 107 -10.41 2.24 -3.10
CA VAL A 107 -10.88 3.49 -2.48
C VAL A 107 -12.35 3.67 -2.84
N ARG A 108 -13.21 3.93 -1.86
CA ARG A 108 -14.61 4.32 -2.05
C ARG A 108 -14.88 5.61 -1.31
N THR A 109 -15.77 6.43 -1.87
CA THR A 109 -16.19 7.67 -1.22
C THR A 109 -17.68 7.64 -0.93
N SER A 110 -18.07 8.30 0.16
CA SER A 110 -19.46 8.55 0.53
C SER A 110 -19.59 9.98 1.01
N THR A 111 -20.69 10.64 0.70
CA THR A 111 -20.96 12.00 1.16
C THR A 111 -21.97 11.96 2.29
N GLY A 112 -21.64 12.57 3.43
CA GLY A 112 -22.55 12.81 4.54
C GLY A 112 -23.11 14.23 4.52
N SER A 113 -23.87 14.61 5.56
CA SER A 113 -24.49 15.93 5.67
C SER A 113 -23.50 17.10 5.82
N ALA A 114 -22.30 16.85 6.36
CA ALA A 114 -21.31 17.90 6.66
C ALA A 114 -19.93 17.67 6.03
N SER A 115 -19.64 16.46 5.56
CA SER A 115 -18.32 16.08 5.03
C SER A 115 -18.43 14.86 4.14
N TRP A 116 -17.44 14.67 3.28
CA TRP A 116 -17.28 13.40 2.58
C TRP A 116 -16.34 12.46 3.36
N ARG A 117 -16.35 11.18 3.00
CA ARG A 117 -15.49 10.17 3.59
C ARG A 117 -14.85 9.33 2.51
N ALA A 118 -13.53 9.17 2.55
CA ALA A 118 -12.81 8.11 1.84
C ALA A 118 -12.64 6.89 2.73
N ARG A 119 -12.95 5.73 2.18
CA ARG A 119 -12.67 4.42 2.75
C ARG A 119 -11.69 3.67 1.86
N PHE A 120 -10.49 3.46 2.37
CA PHE A 120 -9.49 2.57 1.79
C PHE A 120 -9.74 1.15 2.31
N THR A 121 -9.77 0.18 1.41
CA THR A 121 -9.85 -1.25 1.73
C THR A 121 -8.67 -1.95 1.12
N ILE A 122 -7.77 -2.44 1.96
CA ILE A 122 -6.61 -3.25 1.58
C ILE A 122 -7.04 -4.71 1.61
N GLN A 123 -7.12 -5.35 0.46
CA GLN A 123 -7.35 -6.79 0.35
C GLN A 123 -6.00 -7.50 0.28
N LEU A 124 -5.72 -8.30 1.29
CA LEU A 124 -4.49 -9.09 1.36
C LEU A 124 -4.59 -10.31 0.43
N PRO A 125 -3.47 -10.73 -0.19
CA PRO A 125 -3.43 -11.94 -0.99
C PRO A 125 -3.70 -13.17 -0.13
N GLU A 126 -4.06 -14.27 -0.78
CA GLU A 126 -4.30 -15.54 -0.11
C GLU A 126 -3.04 -16.02 0.63
N GLY A 127 -3.20 -16.45 1.88
CA GLY A 127 -2.11 -16.89 2.74
C GLY A 127 -1.38 -15.76 3.48
N GLU A 128 -1.64 -14.49 3.16
CA GLU A 128 -1.08 -13.37 3.93
C GLU A 128 -2.03 -12.97 5.05
N SER A 129 -1.55 -13.11 6.29
CA SER A 129 -2.32 -12.71 7.48
C SER A 129 -2.19 -11.22 7.75
N SER A 130 -3.29 -10.59 8.14
CA SER A 130 -3.29 -9.20 8.61
C SER A 130 -2.66 -9.06 10.00
N THR A 131 -2.67 -10.14 10.77
CA THR A 131 -2.23 -10.17 12.16
C THR A 131 -1.33 -11.37 12.45
N TYR A 132 -0.52 -11.23 13.48
CA TYR A 132 0.41 -12.25 13.94
C TYR A 132 0.79 -12.02 15.40
N VAL A 133 1.50 -12.99 15.96
CA VAL A 133 2.25 -12.86 17.20
C VAL A 133 3.74 -12.83 16.85
N PRO A 134 4.49 -11.79 17.24
CA PRO A 134 5.92 -11.69 16.93
C PRO A 134 6.72 -12.77 17.67
N THR A 135 7.72 -13.31 16.99
CA THR A 135 8.82 -14.05 17.62
C THR A 135 9.60 -13.13 18.56
N HIS A 136 10.38 -13.72 19.47
CA HIS A 136 11.23 -12.95 20.39
C HIS A 136 12.24 -12.09 19.60
N ALA A 137 12.79 -12.63 18.52
CA ALA A 137 13.72 -11.89 17.65
C ALA A 137 13.04 -10.70 16.94
N GLU A 138 11.84 -10.87 16.39
CA GLU A 138 11.07 -9.78 15.77
C GLU A 138 10.67 -8.72 16.78
N TYR A 139 10.25 -9.14 17.98
CA TYR A 139 9.98 -8.22 19.08
C TYR A 139 11.22 -7.38 19.41
N MET A 140 12.39 -8.02 19.56
CA MET A 140 13.64 -7.31 19.89
C MET A 140 14.15 -6.40 18.78
N ALA A 141 13.86 -6.73 17.52
CA ALA A 141 14.19 -5.93 16.35
C ALA A 141 13.24 -4.74 16.15
N ALA A 142 12.09 -4.70 16.83
CA ALA A 142 11.15 -3.60 16.74
C ALA A 142 11.70 -2.31 17.36
N ASP A 143 11.18 -1.18 16.89
CA ASP A 143 11.52 0.14 17.42
C ASP A 143 11.27 0.20 18.93
N SER A 144 12.10 0.96 19.64
CA SER A 144 12.02 1.07 21.11
C SER A 144 10.65 1.59 21.55
N GLU A 145 10.08 2.56 20.84
CA GLU A 145 8.75 3.10 21.13
C GLU A 145 7.66 2.03 20.98
N ASP A 146 7.73 1.22 19.92
CA ASP A 146 6.80 0.12 19.66
C ASP A 146 6.84 -0.93 20.80
N ARG A 147 8.02 -1.17 21.40
CA ARG A 147 8.20 -2.06 22.55
C ARG A 147 7.79 -1.48 23.92
N ILE A 148 7.66 -0.15 24.04
CA ILE A 148 7.30 0.50 25.31
C ILE A 148 5.81 0.79 25.39
N ILE A 149 5.21 1.32 24.32
CA ILE A 149 3.79 1.72 24.30
C ILE A 149 3.04 1.25 23.05
N GLY A 150 3.74 0.71 22.06
CA GLY A 150 3.13 0.30 20.79
C GLY A 150 2.54 -1.12 20.80
N PRO A 151 2.14 -1.61 19.62
CA PRO A 151 1.57 -2.94 19.46
C PRO A 151 2.49 -4.04 19.98
N GLU A 152 3.79 -3.94 19.71
CA GLU A 152 4.80 -4.91 20.12
C GLU A 152 4.86 -5.04 21.65
N HIS A 153 4.78 -3.92 22.38
CA HIS A 153 4.64 -3.93 23.84
C HIS A 153 3.47 -4.80 24.30
N ARG A 154 2.29 -4.62 23.68
CA ARG A 154 1.08 -5.38 24.01
C ARG A 154 1.29 -6.87 23.76
N ALA A 155 1.84 -7.23 22.59
CA ALA A 155 2.12 -8.62 22.26
C ALA A 155 3.07 -9.26 23.29
N GLY A 156 4.17 -8.57 23.59
CA GLY A 156 5.17 -9.06 24.54
C GLY A 156 4.63 -9.18 25.96
N ARG A 157 3.87 -8.19 26.42
CA ARG A 157 3.18 -8.24 27.72
C ARG A 157 2.26 -9.46 27.81
N GLY A 158 1.46 -9.72 26.77
CA GLY A 158 0.55 -10.88 26.74
C GLY A 158 1.29 -12.21 26.87
N ILE A 159 2.41 -12.38 26.18
CA ILE A 159 3.23 -13.60 26.26
C ILE A 159 3.89 -13.75 27.64
N ILE A 160 4.44 -12.66 28.19
CA ILE A 160 5.08 -12.65 29.51
C ILE A 160 4.06 -12.98 30.61
N GLU A 161 2.85 -12.42 30.54
CA GLU A 161 1.77 -12.70 31.48
C GLU A 161 1.28 -14.16 31.37
N ALA A 162 1.20 -14.71 30.16
CA ALA A 162 0.83 -16.12 29.94
C ALA A 162 1.82 -17.11 30.58
N HIS A 163 3.08 -16.71 30.76
CA HIS A 163 4.13 -17.50 31.40
C HIS A 163 4.41 -17.09 32.86
N GLY A 164 3.49 -16.36 33.51
CA GLY A 164 3.60 -16.05 34.94
C GLY A 164 4.55 -14.91 35.29
N GLY A 165 4.83 -14.01 34.35
CA GLY A 165 5.63 -12.79 34.58
C GLY A 165 7.03 -12.80 33.96
N SER A 166 7.44 -13.92 33.36
CA SER A 166 8.67 -14.04 32.57
C SER A 166 8.53 -15.15 31.54
N ALA A 167 9.12 -14.98 30.37
CA ALA A 167 9.22 -16.02 29.35
C ALA A 167 10.65 -16.08 28.82
N SER A 168 11.21 -17.27 28.69
CA SER A 168 12.43 -17.48 27.90
C SER A 168 12.16 -17.24 26.41
N SER A 169 13.22 -17.07 25.60
CA SER A 169 13.08 -16.93 24.15
C SER A 169 12.38 -18.13 23.52
N ASP A 170 12.67 -19.34 24.01
CA ASP A 170 12.13 -20.58 23.46
C ASP A 170 10.64 -20.72 23.79
N GLU A 171 10.25 -20.38 25.04
CA GLU A 171 8.85 -20.34 25.47
C GLU A 171 8.04 -19.27 24.72
N TRP A 172 8.66 -18.14 24.41
CA TRP A 172 8.05 -17.09 23.62
C TRP A 172 7.81 -17.56 22.19
N ASP A 173 8.84 -18.09 21.52
CA ASP A 173 8.76 -18.52 20.13
C ASP A 173 7.81 -19.71 19.97
N GLU A 174 7.75 -20.61 20.96
CA GLU A 174 6.76 -21.69 21.01
C GLU A 174 5.32 -21.16 21.09
N THR A 175 5.06 -20.22 21.99
CA THR A 175 3.74 -19.57 22.12
C THR A 175 3.37 -18.82 20.85
N ALA A 176 4.29 -18.03 20.30
CA ALA A 176 4.07 -17.28 19.05
C ALA A 176 3.78 -18.23 17.89
N ARG A 177 4.55 -19.31 17.73
CA ARG A 177 4.35 -20.33 16.70
C ARG A 177 2.98 -20.99 16.83
N ARG A 178 2.59 -21.42 18.04
CA ARG A 178 1.29 -22.05 18.31
C ARG A 178 0.14 -21.11 17.93
N ILE A 179 0.18 -19.85 18.37
CA ILE A 179 -0.90 -18.89 18.08
C ILE A 179 -0.92 -18.53 16.59
N ASN A 180 0.23 -18.33 15.96
CA ASN A 180 0.31 -18.07 14.52
C ASN A 180 -0.25 -19.22 13.68
N GLN A 181 -0.03 -20.48 14.10
CA GLN A 181 -0.62 -21.64 13.44
C GLN A 181 -2.16 -21.62 13.56
N LYS A 182 -2.71 -21.30 14.73
CA LYS A 182 -4.16 -21.11 14.91
C LYS A 182 -4.72 -20.01 14.01
N ILE A 183 -4.02 -18.87 13.91
CA ILE A 183 -4.42 -17.76 13.01
C ILE A 183 -4.46 -18.24 11.57
N GLN A 184 -3.44 -18.97 11.11
CA GLN A 184 -3.37 -19.51 9.75
C GLN A 184 -4.48 -20.52 9.44
N ASN A 185 -4.85 -21.31 10.45
CA ASN A 185 -5.93 -22.30 10.35
C ASN A 185 -7.34 -21.69 10.56
N ASN A 186 -7.43 -20.39 10.83
CA ASN A 186 -8.68 -19.70 11.18
C ASN A 186 -9.39 -20.34 12.39
N GLU A 187 -8.61 -20.80 13.37
CA GLU A 187 -9.09 -21.34 14.63
C GLU A 187 -9.46 -20.23 15.61
N GLN A 188 -10.37 -20.52 16.53
CA GLN A 188 -10.76 -19.59 17.58
C GLN A 188 -9.63 -19.45 18.61
N LEU A 189 -9.18 -18.23 18.84
CA LEU A 189 -8.19 -17.90 19.87
C LEU A 189 -8.87 -17.69 21.23
N THR A 190 -8.17 -18.03 22.32
CA THR A 190 -8.61 -17.62 23.66
C THR A 190 -8.43 -16.12 23.87
N VAL A 191 -8.98 -15.58 24.97
CA VAL A 191 -8.85 -14.16 25.30
C VAL A 191 -7.38 -13.78 25.51
N GLU A 192 -6.62 -14.66 26.16
CA GLU A 192 -5.18 -14.48 26.43
C GLU A 192 -4.37 -14.54 25.13
N GLU A 193 -4.68 -15.49 24.25
CA GLU A 193 -4.04 -15.58 22.94
C GLU A 193 -4.35 -14.35 22.08
N GLN A 194 -5.59 -13.88 22.09
CA GLN A 194 -6.02 -12.68 21.38
C GLN A 194 -5.33 -11.41 21.91
N ALA A 195 -4.96 -11.37 23.19
CA ALA A 195 -4.20 -10.26 23.76
C ALA A 195 -2.79 -10.13 23.15
N CYS A 196 -2.21 -11.24 22.69
CA CYS A 196 -0.88 -11.31 22.09
C CYS A 196 -0.86 -10.92 20.60
N VAL A 197 -2.02 -10.88 19.95
CA VAL A 197 -2.14 -10.68 18.49
C VAL A 197 -2.05 -9.20 18.13
N ILE A 198 -1.17 -8.89 17.17
CA ILE A 198 -0.96 -7.55 16.63
C ILE A 198 -1.03 -7.54 15.11
N GLU A 199 -1.23 -6.37 14.52
CA GLU A 199 -1.16 -6.21 13.06
C GLU A 199 0.27 -6.38 12.57
N THR A 200 0.45 -7.04 11.41
CA THR A 200 1.78 -7.20 10.83
C THR A 200 2.39 -5.84 10.48
N PRO A 201 3.72 -5.65 10.61
CA PRO A 201 4.38 -4.39 10.25
C PRO A 201 4.09 -3.94 8.82
N LYS A 202 3.99 -4.90 7.88
CA LYS A 202 3.61 -4.63 6.49
C LYS A 202 2.23 -3.98 6.40
N VAL A 203 1.23 -4.53 7.10
CA VAL A 203 -0.13 -4.00 7.10
C VAL A 203 -0.20 -2.66 7.81
N ARG A 204 0.46 -2.49 8.96
CA ARG A 204 0.57 -1.19 9.66
C ARG A 204 1.14 -0.11 8.73
N ASN A 205 2.25 -0.41 8.06
CA ASN A 205 2.89 0.50 7.11
C ASN A 205 2.00 0.83 5.91
N ALA A 206 1.35 -0.16 5.32
CA ALA A 206 0.44 0.06 4.20
C ALA A 206 -0.77 0.91 4.62
N LYS A 207 -1.34 0.67 5.82
CA LYS A 207 -2.42 1.50 6.36
C LYS A 207 -1.97 2.93 6.56
N LYS A 208 -0.80 3.15 7.16
CA LYS A 208 -0.20 4.48 7.37
C LYS A 208 -0.02 5.21 6.04
N LEU A 209 0.52 4.55 5.02
CA LEU A 209 0.68 5.13 3.68
C LEU A 209 -0.66 5.43 3.01
N CYS A 210 -1.64 4.53 3.09
CA CYS A 210 -2.99 4.78 2.55
C CYS A 210 -3.68 5.96 3.26
N GLN A 211 -3.51 6.07 4.57
CA GLN A 211 -4.01 7.19 5.36
C GLN A 211 -3.36 8.48 4.89
N GLN A 212 -2.03 8.52 4.78
CA GLN A 212 -1.29 9.68 4.28
C GLN A 212 -1.74 10.10 2.88
N VAL A 213 -1.98 9.14 1.96
CA VAL A 213 -2.55 9.44 0.63
C VAL A 213 -3.93 10.06 0.75
N GLY A 214 -4.81 9.52 1.58
CA GLY A 214 -6.13 10.11 1.80
C GLY A 214 -6.05 11.53 2.33
N ASP A 215 -5.20 11.75 3.33
CA ASP A 215 -5.03 13.04 4.02
C ASP A 215 -4.51 14.14 3.08
N GLN A 216 -3.83 13.79 1.98
CA GLN A 216 -3.43 14.74 0.93
C GLN A 216 -4.61 15.51 0.34
N TYR A 217 -5.81 14.93 0.37
CA TYR A 217 -7.00 15.46 -0.30
C TYR A 217 -8.02 16.03 0.68
N THR A 218 -7.71 16.08 1.97
CA THR A 218 -8.64 16.58 2.99
C THR A 218 -8.18 17.91 3.57
N TYR A 219 -9.15 18.66 4.08
CA TYR A 219 -8.94 19.81 4.94
C TYR A 219 -9.57 19.54 6.30
N GLN A 220 -8.84 19.86 7.36
CA GLN A 220 -9.30 19.75 8.74
C GLN A 220 -8.99 21.04 9.47
N ASN A 221 -9.99 21.62 10.11
CA ASN A 221 -9.82 22.78 10.98
C ASN A 221 -10.53 22.52 12.31
N ASN A 222 -9.74 22.50 13.39
CA ASN A 222 -10.21 22.21 14.73
C ASN A 222 -10.47 23.47 15.58
N ASN A 223 -10.76 24.61 14.97
CA ASN A 223 -11.02 25.87 15.66
C ASN A 223 -12.18 25.72 16.67
N ALA A 224 -11.85 25.48 17.93
CA ALA A 224 -12.74 24.87 18.92
C ALA A 224 -13.74 25.82 19.61
N MET A 225 -13.92 27.05 19.12
CA MET A 225 -14.82 28.05 19.75
C MET A 225 -15.93 28.58 18.83
N VAL A 226 -15.98 28.13 17.58
CA VAL A 226 -17.10 28.39 16.68
C VAL A 226 -17.63 27.02 16.27
N ASP A 227 -18.91 26.78 16.47
CA ASP A 227 -19.63 25.49 16.43
C ASP A 227 -19.64 24.76 15.06
N TYR A 228 -18.57 24.88 14.29
CA TYR A 228 -18.37 24.26 13.00
C TYR A 228 -16.96 23.70 12.94
N PHE A 229 -16.81 22.43 13.31
CA PHE A 229 -15.69 21.62 12.82
C PHE A 229 -15.72 21.66 11.30
N ASN A 230 -14.90 22.53 10.70
CA ASN A 230 -14.82 22.62 9.24
C ASN A 230 -13.85 21.54 8.76
N THR A 231 -14.37 20.32 8.66
CA THR A 231 -13.68 19.18 8.07
C THR A 231 -14.34 18.85 6.75
N ASP A 232 -13.60 19.01 5.66
CA ASP A 232 -14.12 18.71 4.33
C ASP A 232 -14.27 17.20 4.12
N GLY A 233 -13.27 16.42 4.58
CA GLY A 233 -13.25 14.98 4.39
C GLY A 233 -12.60 14.18 5.51
N TYR A 234 -13.12 12.98 5.75
CA TYR A 234 -12.53 11.99 6.65
C TYR A 234 -11.96 10.80 5.88
N VAL A 235 -10.83 10.30 6.33
CA VAL A 235 -10.18 9.12 5.74
C VAL A 235 -10.23 7.98 6.74
N THR A 236 -10.60 6.81 6.25
CA THR A 236 -10.60 5.56 7.03
C THR A 236 -9.89 4.49 6.22
N VAL A 237 -9.04 3.71 6.88
CA VAL A 237 -8.32 2.60 6.25
C VAL A 237 -8.60 1.31 7.00
N GLN A 238 -9.03 0.29 6.26
CA GLN A 238 -9.20 -1.06 6.78
C GLN A 238 -8.39 -2.05 5.95
N ALA A 239 -7.83 -3.05 6.62
CA ALA A 239 -7.24 -4.22 5.98
C ALA A 239 -8.16 -5.41 6.19
N VAL A 240 -8.38 -6.18 5.13
CA VAL A 240 -9.25 -7.36 5.14
C VAL A 240 -8.41 -8.52 4.65
N THR A 241 -8.25 -9.53 5.50
CA THR A 241 -7.58 -10.77 5.17
C THR A 241 -8.36 -11.49 4.07
N GLY A 242 -7.65 -11.99 3.06
CA GLY A 242 -8.25 -12.88 2.07
C GLY A 242 -8.71 -14.16 2.78
N ILE A 243 -10.02 -14.35 2.93
CA ILE A 243 -10.58 -15.60 3.43
C ILE A 243 -10.20 -16.67 2.40
N LYS A 244 -9.50 -17.74 2.82
CA LYS A 244 -9.33 -18.94 2.00
C LYS A 244 -10.71 -19.36 1.51
N LYS A 245 -10.91 -19.47 0.19
CA LYS A 245 -12.12 -20.11 -0.31
C LYS A 245 -12.14 -21.53 0.25
N PRO A 246 -13.27 -22.02 0.79
CA PRO A 246 -13.35 -23.44 1.10
C PRO A 246 -13.01 -24.20 -0.18
N GLU A 247 -12.08 -25.16 -0.08
CA GLU A 247 -11.87 -26.12 -1.15
C GLU A 247 -13.23 -26.79 -1.37
N ASN A 248 -13.77 -26.67 -2.59
CA ASN A 248 -14.92 -27.46 -2.97
C ASN A 248 -14.47 -28.91 -2.84
N ASN A 249 -14.93 -29.61 -1.81
CA ASN A 249 -14.83 -31.06 -1.74
C ASN A 249 -15.59 -31.59 -2.97
N GLU A 250 -14.84 -32.10 -3.95
CA GLU A 250 -15.36 -32.90 -5.06
C GLU A 250 -16.12 -34.13 -4.54
#